data_AF-A0A7D8UQB3-F1
#
_entry.id   AF-A0A7D8UQB3-F1
#
_cell.length_a   1.000
_cell.length_b   1.000
_cell.length_c   1.000
_cell.angle_alpha   90.00
_cell.angle_beta   90.00
_cell.angle_gamma   90.00
#
_symmetry.space_group_name_H-M   'P 1'
#
loop_
_entity.id
_entity.type
_entity.pdbx_description
1 polymer ?
#
loop_
_entity_poly.entity_id
_entity_poly.type
_entity_poly.pdbx_seq_one_letter_code
_entity_poly.pdbx_strand_id
1 'polypeptide(L)'
;MVVIPDSDSEAFRSAVNAAFAEVLQGRPWQPLVARICDAKNLRGLPMLRQLPDYLLSSNYDAEFLRRHCAVVDESGKILDLYIAMSEDTISWAELKNVSPFKPGLEASWTYDPYLDGPTLESDGSGGPAQDSTEKRPAAGDILPSWSPSLKRNAEEISTRTPSFGSSTDGEGTRAKMRRQATVEVIGWRAEAV
;
A
#
# COMPACT_ATOMS: atom_id res chain seq x y z
N MET A 1 -10.92 -23.38 0.93
CA MET A 1 -9.45 -23.49 0.77
C MET A 1 -9.16 -23.72 -0.70
N VAL A 2 -8.20 -22.99 -1.28
CA VAL A 2 -7.78 -23.19 -2.67
C VAL A 2 -6.70 -24.28 -2.67
N VAL A 3 -6.85 -25.30 -3.51
CA VAL A 3 -5.88 -26.39 -3.67
C VAL A 3 -5.23 -26.25 -5.03
N ILE A 4 -3.91 -26.20 -5.07
CA ILE A 4 -3.13 -26.17 -6.30
C ILE A 4 -2.61 -27.60 -6.54
N PRO A 5 -2.95 -28.24 -7.66
CA PRO A 5 -2.69 -29.67 -7.86
C PRO A 5 -1.22 -30.00 -8.12
N ASP A 6 -0.44 -29.03 -8.63
CA ASP A 6 0.97 -29.18 -8.97
C ASP A 6 1.76 -27.91 -8.66
N SER A 7 3.07 -27.96 -8.77
CA SER A 7 4.01 -26.86 -8.52
C SER A 7 4.29 -25.99 -9.74
N ASP A 8 3.68 -26.29 -10.89
CA ASP A 8 3.87 -25.54 -12.12
C ASP A 8 2.99 -24.28 -12.22
N SER A 9 3.36 -23.40 -13.15
CA SER A 9 2.66 -22.13 -13.35
C SER A 9 1.25 -22.29 -13.92
N GLU A 10 0.96 -23.34 -14.69
CA GLU A 10 -0.36 -23.55 -15.29
C GLU A 10 -1.37 -23.98 -14.22
N ALA A 11 -0.98 -24.96 -13.40
CA ALA A 11 -1.73 -25.43 -12.24
C ALA A 11 -2.07 -24.28 -11.29
N PHE A 12 -1.10 -23.42 -10.98
CA PHE A 12 -1.35 -22.23 -10.15
C PHE A 12 -2.36 -21.27 -10.79
N ARG A 13 -2.14 -20.89 -12.06
CA ARG A 13 -3.03 -19.95 -12.76
C ARG A 13 -4.45 -20.50 -12.89
N SER A 14 -4.59 -21.78 -13.22
CA SER A 14 -5.87 -22.48 -13.34
C SER A 14 -6.61 -22.49 -12.00
N ALA A 15 -5.93 -22.83 -10.91
CA ALA A 15 -6.51 -22.86 -9.57
C ALA A 15 -6.99 -21.47 -9.12
N VAL A 16 -6.21 -20.42 -9.35
CA VAL A 16 -6.60 -19.03 -9.02
C VAL A 16 -7.78 -18.58 -9.88
N ASN A 17 -7.74 -18.81 -11.20
CA ASN A 17 -8.82 -18.44 -12.10
C ASN A 17 -10.14 -19.15 -11.72
N ALA A 18 -10.08 -20.42 -11.34
CA ALA A 18 -11.25 -21.17 -10.90
C ALA A 18 -11.78 -20.67 -9.55
N ALA A 19 -10.89 -20.43 -8.58
CA ALA A 19 -11.28 -20.02 -7.23
C ALA A 19 -11.87 -18.61 -7.16
N PHE A 20 -11.38 -17.70 -8.01
CA PHE A 20 -11.77 -16.28 -8.00
C PHE A 20 -12.53 -15.86 -9.27
N ALA A 21 -13.11 -16.81 -10.01
CA ALA A 21 -13.79 -16.57 -11.28
C ALA A 21 -14.87 -15.47 -11.19
N GLU A 22 -15.65 -15.45 -10.11
CA GLU A 22 -16.73 -14.48 -9.88
C GLU A 22 -16.22 -13.04 -9.70
N VAL A 23 -15.04 -12.89 -9.07
CA VAL A 23 -14.39 -11.59 -8.84
C VAL A 23 -13.60 -11.15 -10.07
N LEU A 24 -12.79 -12.05 -10.62
CA LEU A 24 -11.89 -11.74 -11.73
C LEU A 24 -12.65 -11.53 -13.03
N GLN A 25 -13.68 -12.33 -13.31
CA GLN A 25 -14.49 -12.23 -14.53
C GLN A 25 -13.65 -12.25 -15.83
N GLY A 26 -12.54 -13.00 -15.82
CA GLY A 26 -11.61 -13.08 -16.94
C GLY A 26 -10.59 -11.93 -17.02
N ARG A 27 -10.63 -10.96 -16.10
CA ARG A 27 -9.64 -9.86 -16.03
C ARG A 27 -8.25 -10.38 -15.68
N PRO A 28 -7.19 -9.77 -16.25
CA PRO A 28 -5.83 -10.17 -15.95
C PRO A 28 -5.47 -9.83 -14.49
N TRP A 29 -4.70 -10.71 -13.87
CA TRP A 29 -4.22 -10.56 -12.51
C TRP A 29 -2.77 -11.01 -12.41
N GLN A 30 -2.14 -10.57 -11.33
CA GLN A 30 -0.75 -10.89 -11.02
C GLN A 30 -0.57 -11.11 -9.51
N PRO A 31 0.37 -11.97 -9.11
CA PRO A 31 0.77 -12.06 -7.72
C PRO A 31 1.47 -10.77 -7.28
N LEU A 32 1.33 -10.46 -6.00
CA LEU A 32 2.01 -9.33 -5.37
C LEU A 32 3.27 -9.81 -4.67
N VAL A 33 4.28 -8.93 -4.58
CA VAL A 33 5.41 -9.13 -3.69
C VAL A 33 4.92 -8.93 -2.27
N ALA A 34 5.02 -9.98 -1.44
CA ALA A 34 4.64 -9.93 -0.03
C ALA A 34 5.88 -10.08 0.86
N ARG A 35 6.05 -9.19 1.83
CA ARG A 35 7.11 -9.28 2.85
C ARG A 35 6.56 -8.91 4.21
N ILE A 36 6.97 -9.63 5.25
CA ILE A 36 6.60 -9.26 6.62
C ILE A 36 7.32 -7.96 6.98
N CYS A 37 6.56 -6.98 7.47
CA CYS A 37 7.13 -5.76 8.01
C CYS A 37 7.93 -6.08 9.28
N ASP A 38 9.16 -5.57 9.35
CA ASP A 38 10.06 -5.68 10.50
C ASP A 38 10.06 -4.41 11.38
N ALA A 39 9.31 -3.37 10.98
CA ALA A 39 9.21 -2.13 11.73
C ALA A 39 8.55 -2.37 13.10
N LYS A 40 9.12 -1.76 14.14
CA LYS A 40 8.76 -1.99 15.57
C LYS A 40 7.25 -1.94 15.87
N ASN A 41 6.50 -1.06 15.19
CA ASN A 41 5.07 -0.85 15.42
C ASN A 41 4.15 -1.60 14.43
N LEU A 42 4.71 -2.23 13.39
CA LEU A 42 3.94 -2.90 12.32
C LEU A 42 4.38 -4.36 12.14
N ARG A 43 5.11 -4.89 13.13
CA ARG A 43 5.71 -6.22 13.05
C ARG A 43 4.64 -7.27 12.82
N GLY A 44 4.85 -8.10 11.80
CA GLY A 44 3.94 -9.20 11.46
C GLY A 44 2.90 -8.87 10.38
N LEU A 45 2.75 -7.60 9.99
CA LEU A 45 1.85 -7.26 8.88
C LEU A 45 2.53 -7.48 7.51
N PRO A 46 1.81 -8.04 6.53
CA PRO A 46 2.32 -8.16 5.17
C PRO A 46 2.38 -6.79 4.50
N MET A 47 3.56 -6.42 4.00
CA MET A 47 3.77 -5.31 3.10
C MET A 47 3.64 -5.82 1.67
N LEU A 48 2.66 -5.28 0.94
CA LEU A 48 2.37 -5.66 -0.43
C LEU A 48 2.98 -4.65 -1.39
N ARG A 49 3.60 -5.15 -2.47
CA ARG A 49 4.09 -4.32 -3.58
C ARG A 49 3.72 -4.97 -4.91
N GLN A 50 3.60 -4.15 -5.94
CA GLN A 50 3.46 -4.66 -7.30
C GLN A 50 4.69 -5.48 -7.68
N LEU A 51 4.47 -6.49 -8.49
CA LEU A 51 5.53 -7.28 -9.07
C LEU A 51 6.31 -6.39 -10.07
N PRO A 52 7.64 -6.30 -9.97
CA PRO A 52 8.43 -5.50 -10.90
C PRO A 52 8.22 -5.93 -12.37
N ASP A 53 8.24 -4.97 -13.29
CA ASP A 53 7.95 -5.19 -14.72
C ASP A 53 8.74 -6.34 -15.35
N TYR A 54 10.02 -6.47 -14.99
CA TYR A 54 10.91 -7.52 -15.50
C TYR A 54 10.54 -8.93 -15.03
N LEU A 55 9.66 -9.07 -14.02
CA LEU A 55 9.16 -10.33 -13.51
C LEU A 55 7.75 -10.66 -14.02
N LEU A 56 7.04 -9.73 -14.68
CA LEU A 56 5.66 -9.91 -15.14
C LEU A 56 5.51 -11.02 -16.18
N SER A 57 6.53 -11.24 -17.01
CA SER A 57 6.55 -12.30 -18.02
C SER A 57 7.08 -13.65 -17.50
N SER A 58 7.28 -13.78 -16.19
CA SER A 58 7.82 -15.00 -15.59
C SER A 58 6.75 -16.08 -15.45
N ASN A 59 7.18 -17.33 -15.37
CA ASN A 59 6.31 -18.44 -14.96
C ASN A 59 6.08 -18.34 -13.45
N TYR A 60 4.81 -18.35 -13.03
CA TYR A 60 4.41 -18.28 -11.62
C TYR A 60 4.40 -19.68 -11.00
N ASP A 61 5.50 -20.41 -11.14
CA ASP A 61 5.68 -21.71 -10.49
C ASP A 61 5.94 -21.55 -8.98
N ALA A 62 5.88 -22.66 -8.24
CA ALA A 62 6.04 -22.65 -6.79
C ALA A 62 7.39 -22.07 -6.33
N GLU A 63 8.45 -22.24 -7.13
CA GLU A 63 9.79 -21.73 -6.82
C GLU A 63 9.83 -20.20 -6.91
N PHE A 64 9.29 -19.67 -8.01
CA PHE A 64 9.13 -18.25 -8.25
C PHE A 64 8.27 -17.59 -7.18
N LEU A 65 7.10 -18.16 -6.90
CA LEU A 65 6.16 -17.61 -5.92
C LEU A 65 6.80 -17.57 -4.53
N ARG A 66 7.46 -18.64 -4.11
CA ARG A 66 8.17 -18.71 -2.83
C ARG A 66 9.27 -17.65 -2.72
N ARG A 67 10.00 -17.39 -3.80
CA ARG A 67 11.13 -16.45 -3.79
C ARG A 67 10.69 -14.99 -3.84
N HIS A 68 9.61 -14.68 -4.54
CA HIS A 68 9.27 -13.31 -4.89
C HIS A 68 7.94 -12.80 -4.33
N CYS A 69 6.95 -13.67 -4.17
CA CYS A 69 5.56 -13.26 -3.98
C CYS A 69 4.92 -13.73 -2.66
N ALA A 70 5.51 -14.73 -2.03
CA ALA A 70 4.94 -15.36 -0.84
C ALA A 70 5.60 -14.87 0.46
N VAL A 71 4.78 -14.80 1.51
CA VAL A 71 5.29 -14.86 2.87
C VAL A 71 5.62 -16.32 3.17
N VAL A 72 6.85 -16.59 3.60
CA VAL A 72 7.32 -17.95 3.89
C VAL A 72 7.69 -18.10 5.36
N ASP A 73 7.51 -19.29 5.90
CA ASP A 73 8.00 -19.63 7.24
C ASP A 73 9.52 -19.92 7.24
N GLU A 74 10.06 -20.26 8.41
CA GLU A 74 11.47 -20.60 8.60
C GLU A 74 11.91 -21.84 7.80
N SER A 75 10.96 -22.72 7.43
CA SER A 75 11.21 -23.91 6.60
C SER A 75 11.14 -23.61 5.09
N GLY A 76 10.73 -22.40 4.72
CA GLY A 76 10.50 -22.00 3.33
C GLY A 76 9.14 -22.44 2.79
N LYS A 77 8.19 -22.82 3.65
CA LYS A 77 6.81 -23.11 3.23
C LYS A 77 6.05 -21.81 3.03
N ILE A 78 5.26 -21.72 1.96
CA ILE A 78 4.37 -20.59 1.70
C ILE A 78 3.28 -20.55 2.79
N LEU A 79 3.20 -19.44 3.50
CA LEU A 79 2.16 -19.11 4.48
C LEU A 79 1.02 -18.33 3.82
N ASP A 80 1.37 -17.22 3.18
CA ASP A 80 0.40 -16.30 2.57
C ASP A 80 0.86 -15.89 1.17
N LEU A 81 -0.12 -15.70 0.29
CA LEU A 81 0.06 -15.23 -1.08
C LEU A 81 -1.07 -14.26 -1.41
N TYR A 82 -0.72 -13.17 -2.09
CA TYR A 82 -1.64 -12.10 -2.46
C TYR A 82 -1.63 -11.91 -3.96
N ILE A 83 -2.80 -11.61 -4.52
CA ILE A 83 -2.98 -11.30 -5.94
C ILE A 83 -3.68 -9.95 -6.08
N ALA A 84 -3.48 -9.29 -7.20
CA ALA A 84 -4.24 -8.11 -7.59
C ALA A 84 -4.55 -8.18 -9.09
N MET A 85 -5.66 -7.55 -9.48
CA MET A 85 -5.90 -7.27 -10.90
C MET A 85 -4.82 -6.31 -11.40
N SER A 86 -4.29 -6.58 -12.61
CA SER A 86 -3.13 -5.86 -13.13
C SER A 86 -3.51 -4.56 -13.84
N GLU A 87 -4.66 -4.56 -14.52
CA GLU A 87 -5.09 -3.46 -15.38
C GLU A 87 -6.36 -2.77 -14.86
N ASP A 88 -7.13 -3.47 -14.04
CA ASP A 88 -8.46 -3.03 -13.60
C ASP A 88 -8.57 -2.91 -12.08
N THR A 89 -9.56 -2.13 -11.64
CA THR A 89 -10.03 -2.08 -10.25
C THR A 89 -11.44 -2.66 -10.16
N ILE A 90 -11.80 -3.21 -8.99
CA ILE A 90 -13.17 -3.63 -8.72
C ILE A 90 -13.91 -2.52 -7.99
N SER A 91 -15.06 -2.11 -8.53
CA SER A 91 -15.93 -1.15 -7.87
C SER A 91 -16.71 -1.80 -6.73
N TRP A 92 -17.12 -1.02 -5.73
CA TRP A 92 -18.02 -1.53 -4.70
C TRP A 92 -19.33 -2.09 -5.26
N ALA A 93 -19.85 -1.49 -6.34
CA ALA A 93 -21.08 -1.95 -6.99
C ALA A 93 -20.98 -3.38 -7.53
N GLU A 94 -19.80 -3.79 -7.97
CA GLU A 94 -19.49 -5.17 -8.38
C GLU A 94 -19.22 -6.06 -7.15
N LEU A 95 -18.36 -5.60 -6.23
CA LEU A 95 -17.90 -6.39 -5.10
C LEU A 95 -19.01 -6.79 -4.12
N LYS A 96 -20.00 -5.91 -3.90
CA LYS A 96 -21.09 -6.11 -2.92
C LYS A 96 -21.95 -7.34 -3.19
N ASN A 97 -21.97 -7.83 -4.43
CA ASN A 97 -22.77 -9.00 -4.81
C ASN A 97 -21.99 -10.30 -4.65
N VAL A 98 -20.68 -10.23 -4.45
CA VAL A 98 -19.81 -11.39 -4.24
C VAL A 98 -19.77 -11.73 -2.76
N SER A 99 -19.82 -13.02 -2.43
CA SER A 99 -19.68 -13.48 -1.04
C SER A 99 -18.21 -13.62 -0.63
N PRO A 100 -17.85 -13.31 0.63
CA PRO A 100 -16.51 -13.60 1.14
C PRO A 100 -16.16 -15.08 0.99
N PHE A 101 -14.97 -15.37 0.45
CA PHE A 101 -14.51 -16.74 0.25
C PHE A 101 -14.29 -17.49 1.59
N LYS A 102 -13.92 -16.76 2.65
CA LYS A 102 -13.64 -17.32 3.97
C LYS A 102 -14.63 -16.75 5.00
N PRO A 103 -15.35 -17.62 5.75
CA PRO A 103 -16.19 -17.19 6.86
C PRO A 103 -15.39 -16.44 7.94
N GLY A 104 -16.01 -15.47 8.60
CA GLY A 104 -15.38 -14.66 9.65
C GLY A 104 -14.69 -13.39 9.14
N LEU A 105 -14.73 -13.13 7.82
CA LEU A 105 -14.21 -11.90 7.20
C LEU A 105 -15.33 -10.98 6.71
N GLU A 106 -16.56 -11.16 7.19
CA GLU A 106 -17.73 -10.39 6.75
C GLU A 106 -17.57 -8.88 7.02
N ALA A 107 -16.88 -8.53 8.11
CA ALA A 107 -16.55 -7.13 8.43
C ALA A 107 -15.63 -6.47 7.39
N SER A 108 -14.77 -7.25 6.73
CA SER A 108 -13.91 -6.74 5.64
C SER A 108 -14.69 -6.55 4.32
N TRP A 109 -15.95 -7.00 4.28
CA TRP A 109 -16.85 -6.94 3.14
C TRP A 109 -17.95 -5.88 3.30
N THR A 110 -17.76 -4.94 4.23
CA THR A 110 -18.65 -3.79 4.38
C THR A 110 -18.20 -2.63 3.49
N TYR A 111 -19.15 -1.81 3.06
CA TYR A 111 -18.84 -0.63 2.26
C TYR A 111 -17.92 0.33 3.03
N ASP A 112 -16.81 0.72 2.40
CA ASP A 112 -15.91 1.76 2.87
C ASP A 112 -15.72 2.83 1.78
N PRO A 113 -16.29 4.04 1.95
CA PRO A 113 -16.15 5.14 0.99
C PRO A 113 -14.70 5.55 0.73
N TYR A 114 -13.76 5.30 1.65
CA TYR A 114 -12.36 5.66 1.46
C TYR A 114 -11.65 4.79 0.41
N LEU A 115 -12.21 3.63 0.07
CA LEU A 115 -11.66 2.69 -0.90
C LEU A 115 -12.08 2.98 -2.35
N ASP A 116 -13.19 3.70 -2.57
CA ASP A 116 -13.70 4.03 -3.92
C ASP A 116 -12.86 5.08 -4.66
N GLY A 117 -11.84 5.64 -4.00
CA GLY A 117 -10.98 6.68 -4.57
C GLY A 117 -11.63 8.07 -4.53
N PRO A 118 -10.93 9.11 -5.03
CA PRO A 118 -11.46 10.47 -5.01
C PRO A 118 -12.68 10.57 -5.93
N THR A 119 -13.84 10.88 -5.34
CA THR A 119 -15.07 11.20 -6.06
C THR A 119 -14.87 12.53 -6.78
N LEU A 120 -14.93 12.54 -8.11
CA LEU A 120 -14.82 13.75 -8.96
C LEU A 120 -16.08 14.66 -8.86
N GLU A 121 -16.75 14.69 -7.73
CA GLU A 121 -17.93 15.53 -7.52
C GLU A 121 -17.51 16.90 -7.00
N SER A 122 -17.22 17.78 -7.96
CA SER A 122 -17.70 19.17 -8.02
C SER A 122 -17.50 20.06 -6.78
N ASP A 123 -16.39 20.79 -6.73
CA ASP A 123 -16.44 22.19 -6.29
C ASP A 123 -16.42 23.10 -7.53
N GLY A 124 -17.56 23.76 -7.75
CA GLY A 124 -17.77 24.70 -8.84
C GLY A 124 -16.81 25.89 -8.72
N SER A 125 -15.74 25.87 -9.50
CA SER A 125 -14.98 27.05 -9.89
C SER A 125 -14.20 26.71 -11.16
N GLY A 126 -14.65 27.23 -12.30
CA GLY A 126 -13.99 27.04 -13.58
C GLY A 126 -12.52 27.46 -13.54
N GLY A 127 -11.63 26.48 -13.67
CA GLY A 127 -10.23 26.64 -14.01
C GLY A 127 -9.86 25.58 -15.05
N PRO A 128 -8.96 25.88 -16.02
CA PRO A 128 -8.73 24.99 -17.13
C PRO A 128 -8.14 23.67 -16.63
N ALA A 129 -8.68 22.57 -17.16
CA ALA A 129 -8.26 21.21 -16.89
C ALA A 129 -6.74 21.07 -17.03
N GLN A 130 -6.06 20.94 -15.89
CA GLN A 130 -4.69 20.47 -15.87
C GLN A 130 -4.76 18.94 -15.87
N ASP A 131 -4.36 18.36 -17.00
CA ASP A 131 -4.15 16.93 -17.22
C ASP A 131 -3.19 16.40 -16.15
N SER A 132 -3.73 15.96 -15.02
CA SER A 132 -2.99 15.23 -13.99
C SER A 132 -3.46 13.78 -14.04
N THR A 133 -2.91 13.04 -15.00
CA THR A 133 -2.79 11.58 -14.98
C THR A 133 -1.86 11.13 -13.84
N GLU A 134 -2.08 11.63 -12.63
CA GLU A 134 -1.41 11.14 -11.42
C GLU A 134 -2.12 9.86 -10.98
N LYS A 135 -1.68 8.73 -11.54
CA LYS A 135 -1.95 7.41 -10.98
C LYS A 135 -1.59 7.46 -9.50
N ARG A 136 -2.59 7.39 -8.63
CA ARG A 136 -2.40 7.30 -7.18
C ARG A 136 -1.41 6.15 -6.93
N PRO A 137 -0.27 6.41 -6.25
CA PRO A 137 0.68 5.36 -5.99
C PRO A 137 0.05 4.24 -5.16
N ALA A 138 0.51 3.02 -5.38
CA ALA A 138 0.14 1.88 -4.53
C ALA A 138 0.38 2.22 -3.05
N ALA A 139 -0.45 1.70 -2.15
CA ALA A 139 -0.31 1.89 -0.72
C ALA A 139 1.07 1.37 -0.25
N GLY A 140 2.06 2.26 -0.17
CA GLY A 140 3.47 1.93 0.03
C GLY A 140 4.46 2.89 -0.61
N ASP A 141 4.05 3.73 -1.58
CA ASP A 141 4.90 4.76 -2.18
C ASP A 141 4.70 6.11 -1.45
N ILE A 142 5.52 6.38 -0.42
CA ILE A 142 5.39 7.55 0.47
C ILE A 142 6.36 8.69 0.06
N LEU A 143 6.99 8.63 -1.12
CA LEU A 143 7.91 9.68 -1.54
C LEU A 143 7.28 10.56 -2.64
N PRO A 144 6.81 11.78 -2.30
CA PRO A 144 6.50 12.76 -3.33
C PRO A 144 7.81 13.18 -4.02
N SER A 145 7.84 13.13 -5.34
CA SER A 145 8.93 13.63 -6.17
C SER A 145 8.99 15.16 -6.07
N TRP A 146 9.68 15.67 -5.06
CA TRP A 146 9.99 17.09 -4.97
C TRP A 146 10.94 17.47 -6.10
N SER A 147 10.40 18.08 -7.16
CA SER A 147 11.19 18.81 -8.15
C SER A 147 11.12 20.31 -7.80
N PRO A 148 12.21 20.94 -7.32
CA PRO A 148 12.21 22.37 -7.09
C PRO A 148 12.42 23.07 -8.43
N SER A 149 11.36 23.58 -9.05
CA SER A 149 11.44 24.47 -10.21
C SER A 149 11.90 25.86 -9.75
N LEU A 150 13.21 26.01 -9.56
CA LEU A 150 13.87 27.30 -9.33
C LEU A 150 13.89 28.13 -10.62
N LYS A 151 12.79 28.81 -10.93
CA LYS A 151 12.81 30.00 -11.81
C LYS A 151 13.02 31.24 -10.95
N ARG A 152 14.28 31.58 -10.67
CA ARG A 152 14.66 32.91 -10.15
C ARG A 152 14.56 33.91 -11.30
N ASN A 153 13.52 34.72 -11.33
CA ASN A 153 13.55 35.98 -12.07
C ASN A 153 14.34 37.00 -11.24
N ALA A 154 15.34 37.59 -11.88
CA ALA A 154 16.15 38.65 -11.34
C ALA A 154 15.49 39.99 -11.64
N GLU A 155 15.01 40.70 -10.61
CA GLU A 155 14.85 42.15 -10.66
C GLU A 155 15.23 42.74 -9.29
N GLU A 156 16.41 43.36 -9.30
CA GLU A 156 16.68 44.70 -8.78
C GLU A 156 15.77 45.23 -7.66
N ILE A 157 16.25 45.13 -6.42
CA ILE A 157 15.89 46.12 -5.40
C ILE A 157 17.17 46.59 -4.72
N SER A 158 17.71 47.68 -5.27
CA SER A 158 18.71 48.52 -4.63
C SER A 158 17.99 49.39 -3.59
N THR A 159 18.13 49.09 -2.30
CA THR A 159 17.93 50.09 -1.24
C THR A 159 18.81 49.80 -0.01
N ARG A 160 19.87 50.61 0.07
CA ARG A 160 20.71 50.98 1.23
C ARG A 160 20.19 50.63 2.63
N THR A 161 21.01 49.94 3.42
CA THR A 161 20.98 49.96 4.88
C THR A 161 22.21 50.70 5.43
N PRO A 162 22.06 51.61 6.41
CA PRO A 162 23.15 52.00 7.30
C PRO A 162 23.12 51.17 8.59
N SER A 163 24.31 51.06 9.17
CA SER A 163 24.70 50.29 10.36
C SER A 163 24.32 50.95 11.70
N PHE A 164 24.33 50.11 12.76
CA PHE A 164 24.26 50.28 14.26
C PHE A 164 23.01 49.64 14.87
N GLY A 165 22.98 48.85 15.96
CA GLY A 165 23.96 48.46 16.98
C GLY A 165 23.24 48.32 18.35
N SER A 166 23.53 47.26 19.14
CA SER A 166 23.13 46.98 20.55
C SER A 166 21.68 46.57 20.88
N SER A 167 21.34 45.83 21.94
CA SER A 167 22.00 44.92 22.89
C SER A 167 20.93 44.29 23.82
N THR A 168 21.22 43.09 24.34
CA THR A 168 20.84 42.46 25.63
C THR A 168 19.41 42.02 25.98
N ASP A 169 19.35 40.72 26.27
CA ASP A 169 18.76 39.99 27.41
C ASP A 169 17.24 39.80 27.56
N GLY A 170 16.89 38.51 27.68
CA GLY A 170 15.56 38.01 28.00
C GLY A 170 15.60 36.52 28.29
N GLU A 171 16.10 36.15 29.46
CA GLU A 171 16.12 34.79 29.99
C GLU A 171 14.71 34.31 30.38
N GLY A 172 14.33 33.10 29.94
CA GLY A 172 13.00 32.53 30.15
C GLY A 172 13.02 30.99 30.16
N THR A 173 13.31 30.41 31.31
CA THR A 173 13.26 28.97 31.63
C THR A 173 11.85 28.37 31.45
N ARG A 174 11.72 27.24 30.75
CA ARG A 174 10.53 26.37 30.84
C ARG A 174 10.88 24.88 30.80
N ALA A 175 10.57 24.18 31.89
CA ALA A 175 10.76 22.75 32.11
C ALA A 175 9.84 21.88 31.23
N LYS A 176 10.31 20.69 30.83
CA LYS A 176 9.55 19.67 30.09
C LYS A 176 9.48 18.37 30.90
N MET A 177 8.29 18.02 31.38
CA MET A 177 8.00 16.75 32.06
C MET A 177 7.64 15.66 31.03
N ARG A 178 8.29 14.49 31.14
CA ARG A 178 8.14 13.31 30.28
C ARG A 178 7.02 12.41 30.81
N ARG A 179 6.06 12.02 29.96
CA ARG A 179 5.09 10.95 30.24
C ARG A 179 5.64 9.61 29.75
N GLN A 180 5.67 8.60 30.61
CA GLN A 180 5.81 7.19 30.24
C GLN A 180 4.45 6.51 30.41
N ALA A 181 4.00 5.80 29.40
CA ALA A 181 2.92 4.82 29.51
C ALA A 181 3.48 3.48 29.01
N THR A 182 3.58 2.53 29.92
CA THR A 182 3.87 1.12 29.67
C THR A 182 2.60 0.43 29.22
N VAL A 183 2.64 -0.28 28.10
CA VAL A 183 1.57 -1.20 27.68
C VAL A 183 2.19 -2.58 27.50
N GLU A 184 1.73 -3.53 28.31
CA GLU A 184 2.04 -4.95 28.19
C GLU A 184 1.14 -5.58 27.12
N VAL A 185 1.72 -6.44 26.28
CA VAL A 185 0.99 -7.24 25.29
C VAL A 185 0.98 -8.69 25.75
N ILE A 186 -0.21 -9.20 26.06
CA ILE A 186 -0.46 -10.62 26.37
C ILE A 186 -0.56 -11.37 25.04
N GLY A 187 0.36 -12.31 24.83
CA GLY A 187 0.46 -13.15 23.63
C GLY A 187 -0.65 -14.20 23.55
N TRP A 188 -1.14 -14.44 22.33
CA TRP A 188 -2.13 -15.48 22.05
C TRP A 188 -1.40 -16.78 21.73
N ARG A 189 -1.67 -17.82 22.52
CA ARG A 189 -1.26 -19.21 22.26
C ARG A 189 -2.17 -19.80 21.20
N ALA A 190 -1.57 -20.47 20.21
CA ALA A 190 -2.28 -21.43 19.37
C ALA A 190 -2.33 -22.76 20.12
N GLU A 191 -3.53 -23.32 20.29
CA GLU A 191 -3.70 -24.73 20.63
C GLU A 191 -4.44 -25.40 19.48
N ALA A 192 -3.83 -26.48 19.00
CA ALA A 192 -4.35 -27.35 17.96
C ALA A 192 -5.12 -28.50 18.59
N VAL A 193 -6.21 -28.92 17.96
CA VAL A 193 -6.72 -30.29 17.96
C VAL A 193 -7.20 -30.62 16.56
#